data_AF-A0A4Q3VJS8-F1
#
_entry.id   AF-A0A4Q3VJS8-F1
#
_cell.length_a   1.000
_cell.length_b   1.000
_cell.length_c   1.000
_cell.angle_alpha   90.00
_cell.angle_beta   90.00
_cell.angle_gamma   90.00
#
_symmetry.space_group_name_H-M   'P 1'
#
loop_
_entity.id
_entity.type
_entity.pdbx_description
1 polymer ?
#
loop_
_entity_poly.entity_id
_entity_poly.type
_entity_poly.pdbx_seq_one_letter_code
_entity_poly.pdbx_strand_id
1 'polypeptide(L)'
;MASCYNEHTFIWLNGEIVKAGDAKTDLYSQSLHYGYSVFEGIRSYRNVNGETRIFKAKEHYERLEQSARLMNMPYTWTVEELIAANYEVLKQNNFQDAYIRPLVYAPANMSFAKNTESFIAIKAWEMQPFLGEKLLRIKTSSYQRPNPKGFNIVAKAGGHYVNSILASQEAKAAGYDEALLTD
;
A
#
# COMPACT_ATOMS: atom_id res chain seq x y z
N MET A 1 -10.90 -15.32 -1.14
CA MET A 1 -10.68 -13.86 -1.21
C MET A 1 -11.25 -13.39 -2.53
N ALA A 2 -12.09 -12.35 -2.52
CA ALA A 2 -12.52 -11.73 -3.77
C ALA A 2 -11.28 -11.22 -4.53
N SER A 3 -11.23 -11.43 -5.84
CA SER A 3 -10.17 -10.86 -6.67
C SER A 3 -10.22 -9.34 -6.53
N CYS A 4 -9.09 -8.70 -6.19
CA CYS A 4 -9.04 -7.24 -6.06
C CYS A 4 -9.10 -6.51 -7.42
N TYR A 5 -9.10 -7.24 -8.54
CA TYR A 5 -9.20 -6.70 -9.89
C TYR A 5 -9.73 -7.75 -10.87
N ASN A 6 -10.10 -7.32 -12.07
CA ASN A 6 -10.51 -8.14 -13.22
C ASN A 6 -9.89 -7.59 -14.52
N GLU A 7 -10.19 -8.22 -15.66
CA GLU A 7 -9.71 -7.87 -17.00
C GLU A 7 -10.11 -6.46 -17.49
N HIS A 8 -11.09 -5.84 -16.85
CA HIS A 8 -11.57 -4.49 -17.13
C HIS A 8 -11.03 -3.45 -16.14
N THR A 9 -10.26 -3.87 -15.13
CA THR A 9 -9.72 -2.95 -14.13
C THR A 9 -8.59 -2.13 -14.72
N PHE A 10 -8.63 -0.83 -14.49
CA PHE A 10 -7.57 0.12 -14.84
C PHE A 10 -6.73 0.49 -13.64
N ILE A 11 -5.44 0.71 -13.85
CA ILE A 11 -4.51 1.21 -12.84
C ILE A 11 -3.74 2.39 -13.44
N TRP A 12 -3.16 3.22 -12.58
CA TRP A 12 -2.19 4.22 -13.02
C TRP A 12 -0.79 3.70 -12.72
N LEU A 13 0.07 3.62 -13.73
CA LEU A 13 1.41 3.06 -13.68
C LEU A 13 2.38 4.05 -14.34
N ASN A 14 3.29 4.62 -13.55
CA ASN A 14 4.34 5.53 -14.03
C ASN A 14 3.87 6.64 -14.98
N GLY A 15 2.75 7.31 -14.69
CA GLY A 15 2.22 8.38 -15.55
C GLY A 15 1.01 7.98 -16.40
N GLU A 16 0.81 6.69 -16.64
CA GLU A 16 -0.14 6.20 -17.64
C GLU A 16 -1.27 5.35 -17.05
N ILE A 17 -2.47 5.47 -17.61
CA ILE A 17 -3.57 4.54 -17.32
C ILE A 17 -3.40 3.30 -18.19
N VAL A 18 -3.29 2.14 -17.55
CA VAL A 18 -3.16 0.83 -18.22
C VAL A 18 -4.16 -0.16 -17.66
N LYS A 19 -4.47 -1.21 -18.41
CA LYS A 19 -5.24 -2.33 -17.85
C LYS A 19 -4.40 -3.07 -16.82
N ALA A 20 -5.03 -3.49 -15.72
CA ALA A 20 -4.36 -4.19 -14.64
C ALA A 20 -3.65 -5.48 -15.10
N GLY A 21 -4.23 -6.20 -16.07
CA GLY A 21 -3.62 -7.41 -16.64
C GLY A 21 -2.37 -7.15 -17.51
N ASP A 22 -2.23 -5.93 -18.04
CA ASP A 22 -1.08 -5.53 -18.87
C ASP A 22 0.07 -4.97 -18.01
N ALA A 23 -0.21 -4.60 -16.76
CA ALA A 23 0.77 -4.11 -15.81
C ALA A 23 1.69 -5.26 -15.34
N LYS A 24 2.95 -5.20 -15.75
CA LYS A 24 3.98 -6.18 -15.41
C LYS A 24 5.02 -5.58 -14.48
N THR A 25 5.70 -6.45 -13.74
CA THR A 25 6.87 -6.10 -12.93
C THR A 25 8.01 -7.07 -13.22
N ASP A 26 9.23 -6.62 -12.97
CA ASP A 26 10.41 -7.46 -13.11
C ASP A 26 10.49 -8.46 -11.95
N LEU A 27 10.61 -9.75 -12.26
CA LEU A 27 10.79 -10.81 -11.28
C LEU A 27 12.16 -10.73 -10.58
N TYR A 28 13.10 -9.94 -11.08
CA TYR A 28 14.36 -9.60 -10.41
C TYR A 28 14.30 -8.25 -9.70
N SER A 29 13.11 -7.62 -9.56
CA SER A 29 12.98 -6.36 -8.83
C SER A 29 13.44 -6.48 -7.38
N GLN A 30 14.20 -5.50 -6.91
CA GLN A 30 14.71 -5.44 -5.54
C GLN A 30 13.57 -5.42 -4.52
N SER A 31 12.43 -4.84 -4.86
CA SER A 31 11.23 -4.88 -4.02
C SER A 31 10.70 -6.29 -3.79
N LEU A 32 10.75 -7.16 -4.80
CA LEU A 32 10.26 -8.54 -4.69
C LEU A 32 11.17 -9.39 -3.80
N HIS A 33 12.50 -9.20 -3.94
CA HIS A 33 13.48 -10.03 -3.23
C HIS A 33 13.84 -9.50 -1.84
N TYR A 34 13.89 -8.18 -1.65
CA TYR A 34 14.36 -7.56 -0.40
C TYR A 34 13.29 -6.72 0.31
N GLY A 35 12.03 -6.75 -0.16
CA GLY A 35 10.93 -5.99 0.45
C GLY A 35 11.08 -4.46 0.35
N TYR A 36 12.01 -3.98 -0.48
CA TYR A 36 12.40 -2.58 -0.59
C TYR A 36 11.38 -1.78 -1.40
N SER A 37 10.29 -1.40 -0.76
CA SER A 37 9.19 -0.61 -1.31
C SER A 37 8.51 0.21 -0.21
N VAL A 38 7.78 1.25 -0.57
CA VAL A 38 6.91 2.02 0.34
C VAL A 38 5.53 2.18 -0.26
N PHE A 39 4.49 2.23 0.56
CA PHE A 39 3.12 2.25 0.06
C PHE A 39 2.16 2.98 0.98
N GLU A 40 0.97 3.25 0.45
CA GLU A 40 -0.11 3.87 1.19
C GLU A 40 -1.40 3.05 1.22
N GLY A 41 -2.26 3.41 2.17
CA GLY A 41 -3.61 2.90 2.26
C GLY A 41 -4.59 4.03 2.41
N ILE A 42 -5.28 4.35 1.33
CA ILE A 42 -6.15 5.53 1.23
C ILE A 42 -7.57 5.05 0.98
N ARG A 43 -8.56 5.78 1.53
CA ARG A 43 -9.98 5.51 1.31
C ARG A 43 -10.63 6.65 0.54
N SER A 44 -11.45 6.30 -0.45
CA SER A 44 -12.44 7.20 -1.03
C SER A 44 -13.83 6.84 -0.53
N TYR A 45 -14.69 7.84 -0.47
CA TYR A 45 -16.08 7.71 -0.04
C TYR A 45 -16.99 8.49 -0.98
N ARG A 46 -18.22 7.98 -1.15
CA ARG A 46 -19.34 8.77 -1.64
C ARG A 46 -19.79 9.72 -0.53
N ASN A 47 -19.74 11.03 -0.78
CA ASN A 47 -20.25 12.02 0.16
C ASN A 47 -21.79 12.14 0.08
N VAL A 48 -22.38 12.93 0.97
CA VAL A 48 -23.83 13.17 1.05
C VAL A 48 -24.44 13.77 -0.23
N ASN A 49 -23.62 14.41 -1.07
CA ASN A 49 -24.03 14.99 -2.35
C ASN A 49 -23.84 14.01 -3.53
N GLY A 50 -23.42 12.76 -3.25
CA GLY A 50 -23.17 11.75 -4.27
C GLY A 50 -21.79 11.85 -4.95
N GLU A 51 -20.93 12.78 -4.53
CA GLU A 51 -19.60 12.97 -5.10
C GLU A 51 -18.56 12.07 -4.45
N THR A 52 -17.57 11.62 -5.22
CA THR A 52 -16.43 10.87 -4.69
C THR A 52 -15.41 11.82 -4.06
N ARG A 53 -15.02 11.55 -2.81
CA ARG A 53 -14.00 12.31 -2.07
C ARG A 53 -12.99 11.38 -1.43
N ILE A 54 -11.71 11.71 -1.55
CA ILE A 54 -10.62 10.97 -0.94
C ILE A 54 -10.31 11.57 0.43
N PHE A 55 -10.33 10.75 1.48
CA PHE A 55 -10.06 11.21 2.84
C PHE A 55 -8.55 11.44 3.04
N LYS A 56 -8.18 12.67 3.43
CA LYS A 56 -6.79 13.07 3.77
C LYS A 56 -5.76 12.75 2.68
N ALA A 57 -6.13 12.95 1.41
CA ALA A 57 -5.31 12.56 0.26
C ALA A 57 -3.91 13.18 0.31
N LYS A 58 -3.81 14.47 0.67
CA LYS A 58 -2.55 15.20 0.80
C LYS A 58 -1.63 14.57 1.84
N GLU A 59 -2.15 14.34 3.05
CA GLU A 59 -1.37 13.80 4.16
C GLU A 59 -0.90 12.37 3.90
N HIS A 60 -1.68 11.58 3.17
CA HIS A 60 -1.25 10.25 2.72
C HIS A 60 -0.03 10.34 1.79
N TYR A 61 -0.02 11.27 0.82
CA TYR A 61 1.09 11.40 -0.12
C TYR A 61 2.32 12.10 0.48
N GLU A 62 2.14 13.05 1.39
CA GLU A 62 3.24 13.58 2.20
C GLU A 62 3.92 12.47 3.00
N ARG A 63 3.13 11.53 3.56
CA ARG A 63 3.68 10.35 4.25
C ARG A 63 4.35 9.36 3.30
N LEU A 64 3.85 9.21 2.07
CA LEU A 64 4.47 8.35 1.06
C LEU A 64 5.85 8.89 0.67
N GLU A 65 5.94 10.17 0.36
CA GLU A 65 7.20 10.87 0.06
C GLU A 65 8.17 10.76 1.25
N GLN A 66 7.69 11.03 2.46
CA GLN A 66 8.50 10.90 3.67
C GLN A 66 9.02 9.46 3.87
N SER A 67 8.19 8.45 3.59
CA SER A 67 8.60 7.04 3.66
C SER A 67 9.66 6.73 2.62
N ALA A 68 9.50 7.19 1.37
CA ALA A 68 10.49 6.99 0.31
C ALA A 68 11.83 7.63 0.67
N ARG A 69 11.81 8.86 1.20
CA ARG A 69 13.00 9.59 1.68
C ARG A 69 13.73 8.85 2.79
N LEU A 70 13.01 8.40 3.81
CA LEU A 70 13.60 7.62 4.93
C LEU A 70 14.19 6.30 4.49
N MET A 71 13.65 5.71 3.42
CA MET A 71 14.17 4.48 2.84
C MET A 71 15.29 4.72 1.83
N ASN A 72 15.61 5.96 1.44
CA ASN A 72 16.53 6.30 0.34
C ASN A 72 16.05 5.82 -1.04
N MET A 73 14.75 5.83 -1.29
CA MET A 73 14.17 5.55 -2.60
C MET A 73 14.05 6.87 -3.40
N PRO A 74 14.50 6.90 -4.67
CA PRO A 74 14.20 8.02 -5.57
C PRO A 74 12.70 8.29 -5.65
N TYR A 75 12.31 9.56 -5.54
CA TYR A 75 10.92 10.00 -5.56
C TYR A 75 10.83 11.36 -6.23
N THR A 76 10.13 11.44 -7.36
CA THR A 76 10.08 12.64 -8.22
C THR A 76 8.66 13.14 -8.48
N TRP A 77 7.64 12.46 -7.96
CA TRP A 77 6.24 12.80 -8.16
C TRP A 77 5.79 13.87 -7.18
N THR A 78 4.87 14.75 -7.59
CA THR A 78 4.28 15.74 -6.68
C THR A 78 3.04 15.19 -6.00
N VAL A 79 2.70 15.74 -4.83
CA VAL A 79 1.48 15.37 -4.12
C VAL A 79 0.24 15.63 -4.99
N GLU A 80 0.21 16.76 -5.69
CA GLU A 80 -0.89 17.16 -6.57
C GLU A 80 -1.08 16.19 -7.74
N GLU A 81 0.01 15.77 -8.38
CA GLU A 81 0.00 14.78 -9.45
C GLU A 81 -0.62 13.46 -8.98
N LEU A 82 -0.19 12.94 -7.83
CA LEU A 82 -0.67 11.65 -7.35
C LEU A 82 -2.11 11.69 -6.82
N ILE A 83 -2.56 12.86 -6.33
CA ILE A 83 -3.98 13.08 -6.02
C ILE A 83 -4.81 13.06 -7.31
N ALA A 84 -4.37 13.73 -8.37
CA ALA A 84 -5.06 13.70 -9.66
C ALA A 84 -5.12 12.29 -10.25
N ALA A 85 -4.01 11.54 -10.18
CA ALA A 85 -3.93 10.15 -10.62
C ALA A 85 -4.93 9.25 -9.85
N ASN A 86 -5.13 9.45 -8.55
CA ASN A 86 -6.15 8.71 -7.80
C ASN A 86 -7.56 8.94 -8.36
N TYR A 87 -7.94 10.19 -8.62
CA TYR A 87 -9.26 10.50 -9.16
C TYR A 87 -9.45 9.92 -10.55
N GLU A 88 -8.41 9.89 -11.38
CA GLU A 88 -8.46 9.24 -12.68
C GLU A 88 -8.66 7.73 -12.55
N VAL A 89 -7.91 7.05 -11.67
CA VAL A 89 -8.12 5.61 -11.40
C VAL A 89 -9.53 5.31 -10.91
N LEU A 90 -10.07 6.11 -9.98
CA LEU A 90 -11.44 5.94 -9.49
C LEU A 90 -12.46 6.12 -10.61
N LYS A 91 -12.29 7.14 -11.46
CA LYS A 91 -13.17 7.43 -12.59
C LYS A 91 -13.16 6.30 -13.63
N GLN A 92 -11.98 5.83 -14.03
CA GLN A 92 -11.82 4.77 -15.04
C GLN A 92 -12.47 3.45 -14.60
N ASN A 93 -12.51 3.20 -13.29
CA ASN A 93 -13.12 2.00 -12.73
C ASN A 93 -14.55 2.21 -12.19
N ASN A 94 -15.12 3.41 -12.33
CA ASN A 94 -16.43 3.78 -11.78
C ASN A 94 -16.55 3.51 -10.26
N PHE A 95 -15.49 3.79 -9.51
CA PHE A 95 -15.45 3.59 -8.06
C PHE A 95 -15.77 4.88 -7.29
N GLN A 96 -16.52 4.71 -6.19
CA GLN A 96 -16.80 5.80 -5.25
C GLN A 96 -16.32 5.44 -3.84
N ASP A 97 -16.82 4.33 -3.29
CA ASP A 97 -16.41 3.78 -2.01
C ASP A 97 -15.32 2.71 -2.19
N ALA A 98 -14.06 3.15 -2.21
CA ALA A 98 -12.94 2.30 -2.58
C ALA A 98 -11.74 2.44 -1.64
N TYR A 99 -10.90 1.42 -1.69
CA TYR A 99 -9.57 1.43 -1.13
C TYR A 99 -8.56 1.65 -2.26
N ILE A 100 -7.65 2.60 -2.07
CA ILE A 100 -6.61 2.99 -3.02
C ILE A 100 -5.24 2.61 -2.44
N ARG A 101 -4.39 2.03 -3.28
CA ARG A 101 -3.05 1.51 -2.96
C ARG A 101 -2.01 2.12 -3.90
N PRO A 102 -1.47 3.30 -3.56
CA PRO A 102 -0.19 3.74 -4.11
C PRO A 102 0.92 2.84 -3.59
N LEU A 103 1.85 2.46 -4.47
CA LEU A 103 3.02 1.65 -4.17
C LEU A 103 4.20 2.21 -4.97
N VAL A 104 5.23 2.67 -4.26
CA VAL A 104 6.55 2.99 -4.83
C VAL A 104 7.45 1.79 -4.64
N TYR A 105 8.06 1.31 -5.72
CA TYR A 105 8.86 0.09 -5.74
C TYR A 105 10.14 0.28 -6.57
N ALA A 106 11.15 -0.51 -6.23
CA ALA A 106 12.49 -0.45 -6.77
C ALA A 106 12.65 -1.37 -8.01
N PRO A 107 13.53 -1.00 -8.96
CA PRO A 107 13.87 -1.81 -10.12
C PRO A 107 14.69 -3.05 -9.72
N ALA A 108 15.13 -3.83 -10.72
CA ALA A 108 16.10 -4.89 -10.50
C ALA A 108 17.44 -4.33 -10.02
N ASN A 109 17.82 -4.70 -8.80
CA ASN A 109 19.10 -4.39 -8.20
C ASN A 109 19.37 -5.40 -7.08
N MET A 110 20.16 -6.43 -7.39
CA MET A 110 20.52 -7.46 -6.41
C MET A 110 21.65 -7.04 -5.48
N SER A 111 22.24 -5.87 -5.69
CA SER A 111 23.22 -5.26 -4.78
C SER A 111 22.54 -4.44 -3.68
N PHE A 112 23.33 -3.90 -2.76
CA PHE A 112 22.88 -2.94 -1.75
C PHE A 112 23.19 -1.48 -2.12
N ALA A 113 23.61 -1.23 -3.37
CA ALA A 113 23.83 0.12 -3.87
C ALA A 113 22.50 0.88 -4.01
N LYS A 114 22.56 2.22 -3.93
CA LYS A 114 21.39 3.08 -4.13
C LYS A 114 20.85 2.92 -5.55
N ASN A 115 19.54 2.88 -5.69
CA ASN A 115 18.89 2.99 -6.99
C ASN A 115 18.91 4.43 -7.48
N THR A 116 18.94 4.61 -8.80
CA THR A 116 18.82 5.91 -9.47
C THR A 116 17.38 6.24 -9.86
N GLU A 117 16.50 5.24 -9.85
CA GLU A 117 15.08 5.38 -10.17
C GLU A 117 14.19 4.54 -9.22
N SER A 118 12.91 4.87 -9.20
CA SER A 118 11.83 4.05 -8.63
C SER A 118 10.65 4.06 -9.57
N PHE A 119 9.76 3.08 -9.43
CA PHE A 119 8.49 3.02 -10.13
C PHE A 119 7.34 3.25 -9.15
N ILE A 120 6.19 3.68 -9.66
CA ILE A 120 4.98 3.87 -8.88
C ILE A 120 3.76 3.27 -9.58
N ALA A 121 2.91 2.62 -8.80
CA ALA A 121 1.61 2.15 -9.24
C ALA A 121 0.51 2.58 -8.26
N ILE A 122 -0.60 3.09 -8.79
CA ILE A 122 -1.82 3.40 -8.04
C ILE A 122 -2.92 2.44 -8.52
N LYS A 123 -3.41 1.63 -7.58
CA LYS A 123 -4.50 0.66 -7.79
C LYS A 123 -5.67 1.02 -6.89
N ALA A 124 -6.88 0.67 -7.28
CA ALA A 124 -8.05 0.80 -6.42
C ALA A 124 -8.97 -0.42 -6.53
N TRP A 125 -9.71 -0.70 -5.47
CA TRP A 125 -10.76 -1.73 -5.45
C TRP A 125 -11.82 -1.40 -4.39
N GLU A 126 -13.04 -1.88 -4.59
CA GLU A 126 -14.07 -1.81 -3.55
C GLU A 126 -13.66 -2.67 -2.36
N MET A 127 -13.77 -2.11 -1.15
CA MET A 127 -13.32 -2.80 0.04
C MET A 127 -14.31 -2.58 1.19
N GLN A 128 -14.86 -3.68 1.70
CA GLN A 128 -15.69 -3.67 2.91
C GLN A 128 -14.86 -3.34 4.16
N PRO A 129 -15.48 -3.12 5.33
CA PRO A 129 -14.77 -3.01 6.60
C PRO A 129 -13.85 -4.22 6.82
N PHE A 130 -12.55 -3.97 7.03
CA PHE A 130 -11.52 -5.02 7.02
C PHE A 130 -11.73 -6.10 8.09
N LEU A 131 -12.22 -5.71 9.27
CA LEU A 131 -12.48 -6.59 10.40
C LEU A 131 -13.99 -6.78 10.66
N GLY A 132 -14.83 -6.31 9.74
CA GLY A 132 -16.28 -6.28 9.90
C GLY A 132 -16.74 -5.31 10.99
N GLU A 133 -17.95 -5.53 11.49
CA GLU A 133 -18.61 -4.69 12.50
C GLU A 133 -18.74 -5.37 13.88
N LYS A 134 -18.26 -6.62 13.99
CA LYS A 134 -18.35 -7.39 15.23
C LYS A 134 -17.27 -6.98 16.23
N LEU A 135 -17.51 -7.29 17.51
CA LEU A 135 -16.46 -7.26 18.53
C LEU A 135 -15.37 -8.29 18.20
N LEU A 136 -14.12 -7.88 18.37
CA LEU A 136 -12.95 -8.69 18.01
C LEU A 136 -12.36 -9.38 19.24
N ARG A 137 -11.94 -10.62 19.06
CA ARG A 137 -11.11 -11.35 20.02
C ARG A 137 -9.65 -11.14 19.65
N ILE A 138 -8.88 -10.52 20.54
CA ILE A 138 -7.48 -10.19 20.29
C ILE A 138 -6.56 -11.11 21.07
N LYS A 139 -5.47 -11.55 20.43
CA LYS A 139 -4.38 -12.29 21.08
C LYS A 139 -3.14 -11.42 21.14
N THR A 140 -2.53 -11.32 22.32
CA THR A 140 -1.15 -10.83 22.43
C THR A 140 -0.22 -11.82 21.72
N SER A 141 0.45 -11.33 20.69
CA SER A 141 1.35 -12.06 19.82
C SER A 141 2.68 -12.37 20.52
N SER A 142 3.32 -13.49 20.17
CA SER A 142 4.68 -13.79 20.60
C SER A 142 5.74 -12.97 19.85
N TYR A 143 5.41 -12.46 18.67
CA TYR A 143 6.24 -11.52 17.92
C TYR A 143 6.13 -10.10 18.51
N GLN A 144 7.29 -9.48 18.75
CA GLN A 144 7.40 -8.06 19.06
C GLN A 144 7.40 -7.20 17.78
N ARG A 145 7.11 -5.91 17.92
CA ARG A 145 7.26 -4.91 16.87
C ARG A 145 8.73 -4.78 16.44
N PRO A 146 9.03 -4.40 15.19
CA PRO A 146 10.40 -4.20 14.75
C PRO A 146 11.12 -3.13 15.60
N ASN A 147 12.36 -3.42 15.98
CA ASN A 147 13.17 -2.53 16.79
C ASN A 147 13.47 -1.22 16.03
N PRO A 148 13.20 -0.03 16.61
CA PRO A 148 13.44 1.27 15.96
C PRO A 148 14.91 1.57 15.67
N LYS A 149 15.88 0.87 16.31
CA LYS A 149 17.30 0.97 15.98
C LYS A 149 17.69 0.12 14.76
N GLY A 150 16.87 -0.86 14.39
CA GLY A 150 17.10 -1.73 13.23
C GLY A 150 16.33 -1.29 11.97
N PHE A 151 15.19 -0.62 12.14
CA PHE A 151 14.32 -0.19 11.05
C PHE A 151 13.84 1.25 11.24
N ASN A 152 13.67 1.98 10.13
CA ASN A 152 12.94 3.26 10.12
C ASN A 152 11.43 3.01 10.28
N ILE A 153 10.98 2.64 11.48
CA ILE A 153 9.61 2.16 11.75
C ILE A 153 8.49 3.15 11.41
N VAL A 154 8.81 4.44 11.31
CA VAL A 154 7.85 5.49 10.90
C VAL A 154 7.58 5.47 9.39
N ALA A 155 8.46 4.85 8.59
CA ALA A 155 8.24 4.62 7.17
C ALA A 155 7.25 3.47 6.97
N LYS A 156 6.28 3.66 6.08
CA LYS A 156 5.32 2.62 5.70
C LYS A 156 5.90 1.72 4.60
N ALA A 157 6.93 0.97 4.95
CA ALA A 157 7.69 0.12 4.03
C ALA A 157 7.11 -1.30 3.92
N GLY A 158 7.24 -1.92 2.74
CA GLY A 158 6.77 -3.27 2.44
C GLY A 158 7.42 -4.33 3.34
N GLY A 159 8.75 -4.31 3.46
CA GLY A 159 9.50 -5.27 4.29
C GLY A 159 9.08 -5.31 5.77
N HIS A 160 8.53 -4.22 6.31
CA HIS A 160 8.02 -4.18 7.68
C HIS A 160 6.81 -5.12 7.90
N TYR A 161 6.06 -5.47 6.85
CA TYR A 161 4.82 -6.23 6.96
C TYR A 161 5.02 -7.73 7.11
N VAL A 162 6.23 -8.27 6.91
CA VAL A 162 6.52 -9.67 7.25
C VAL A 162 6.22 -9.92 8.73
N ASN A 163 6.59 -8.99 9.61
CA ASN A 163 6.25 -9.03 11.04
C ASN A 163 4.73 -9.04 11.29
N SER A 164 4.00 -8.10 10.67
CA SER A 164 2.54 -8.02 10.81
C SER A 164 1.82 -9.26 10.30
N ILE A 165 2.30 -9.85 9.21
CA ILE A 165 1.74 -11.07 8.62
C ILE A 165 1.91 -12.25 9.58
N LEU A 166 3.12 -12.47 10.10
CA LEU A 166 3.39 -13.59 10.99
C LEU A 166 2.60 -13.50 12.31
N ALA A 167 2.55 -12.30 12.92
CA ALA A 167 1.76 -12.08 14.12
C ALA A 167 0.25 -12.32 13.88
N SER A 168 -0.27 -11.81 12.77
CA SER A 168 -1.69 -12.00 12.40
C SER A 168 -2.01 -13.48 12.14
N GLN A 169 -1.11 -14.20 11.46
CA GLN A 169 -1.25 -15.64 11.22
C GLN A 169 -1.22 -16.44 12.53
N GLU A 170 -0.34 -16.11 13.47
CA GLU A 170 -0.30 -16.74 14.80
C GLU A 170 -1.63 -16.56 15.54
N ALA A 171 -2.17 -15.34 15.58
CA ALA A 171 -3.44 -15.06 16.25
C ALA A 171 -4.60 -15.85 15.62
N LYS A 172 -4.68 -15.86 14.29
CA LYS A 172 -5.71 -16.59 13.53
C LYS A 172 -5.61 -18.10 13.70
N ALA A 173 -4.39 -18.65 13.71
CA ALA A 173 -4.16 -20.07 13.97
C ALA A 173 -4.62 -20.49 15.39
N ALA A 174 -4.51 -19.58 16.36
CA ALA A 174 -5.03 -19.78 17.72
C ALA A 174 -6.54 -19.48 17.86
N GLY A 175 -7.24 -19.20 16.76
CA GLY A 175 -8.68 -18.91 16.73
C GLY A 175 -9.06 -17.46 17.07
N TYR A 176 -8.12 -16.54 17.23
CA TYR A 176 -8.42 -15.13 17.47
C TYR A 176 -8.65 -14.38 16.16
N ASP A 177 -9.26 -13.19 16.23
CA ASP A 177 -9.54 -12.38 15.05
C ASP A 177 -8.30 -11.61 14.57
N GLU A 178 -7.50 -11.07 15.51
CA GLU A 178 -6.28 -10.34 15.18
C GLU A 178 -5.27 -10.30 16.33
N ALA A 179 -4.03 -9.91 16.01
CA ALA A 179 -2.92 -9.81 16.93
C ALA A 179 -2.75 -8.40 17.54
N LEU A 180 -2.35 -8.36 18.82
CA LEU A 180 -1.74 -7.22 19.48
C LEU A 180 -0.26 -7.50 19.68
N LEU A 181 0.62 -6.57 19.29
CA LEU A 181 2.07 -6.71 19.42
C LEU A 181 2.60 -5.73 20.47
N THR A 182 3.57 -6.17 21.26
CA THR A 182 4.36 -5.31 22.16
C THR A 182 5.63 -4.83 21.46
N ASP A 183 6.31 -3.84 22.02
CA ASP A 183 7.69 -3.49 21.66
C ASP A 183 8.72 -4.39 22.37
#